data_AF-A0AAX4PNJ5-F1
#
_entry.id   AF-A0AAX4PNJ5-F1
#
_cell.length_a   1.000
_cell.length_b   1.000
_cell.length_c   1.000
_cell.angle_alpha   90.00
_cell.angle_beta   90.00
_cell.angle_gamma   90.00
#
_symmetry.space_group_name_H-M   'P 1'
#
loop_
_entity.id
_entity.type
_entity.pdbx_description
1 polymer ?
#
loop_
_entity_poly.entity_id
_entity_poly.type
_entity_poly.pdbx_seq_one_letter_code
_entity_poly.pdbx_strand_id
1 'polypeptide(L)'
;MASSGGRVPSSNSRSGYTPNVYWRSPTFQELRRLPGYRALPPPEFVELRCEACAPFFRQSSDEWAALHSGRVTTSALPGVLGMKERISSLKLKLPKHYASHHHALKAFDLLREPSFATPEAEKGGGRREALQFNASQVEAYNEELARLVAEDSDCFDEEDEAERQARWRRSKQAGKSGAMSVHCSFGLAQEPAALFSLMAAVGMGETLEVGLCPLAKESIPREWKVDKGNLPPLGASPDGLLTIPLSDLGRAEEGSLARRIAEAVGGDGAAGSDRWGKDGNLCCVVEIKSVSPFREVVKRTKSGKRKKRRYKLIDAEPRDAVQVLHVPQLQMHMLCTGAPAALYMSFSAGHGMAIYVVKADKFYQRCMLRWVARFVKEFVKRDVQPPHDFWHDLAPYQAFLGHTKSIARKARMVDLVPPTVMAKHKDSKPFLKQDVL
;
A
#
# COMPACT_ATOMS: atom_id res chain seq x y z
N MET A 1 50.99 -27.63 -22.03
CA MET A 1 50.23 -27.37 -20.79
C MET A 1 50.34 -25.90 -20.45
N ALA A 2 49.30 -25.12 -20.72
CA ALA A 2 49.18 -23.73 -20.28
C ALA A 2 47.72 -23.52 -19.90
N SER A 3 47.50 -23.30 -18.61
CA SER A 3 46.19 -23.14 -17.97
C SER A 3 45.49 -21.88 -18.49
N SER A 4 44.41 -22.06 -19.24
CA SER A 4 43.46 -21.00 -19.54
C SER A 4 42.72 -20.63 -18.26
N GLY A 5 43.15 -19.55 -17.61
CA GLY A 5 42.44 -18.91 -16.51
C GLY A 5 41.05 -18.49 -16.99
N GLY A 6 40.05 -19.30 -16.62
CA GLY A 6 38.64 -18.99 -16.83
C GLY A 6 38.29 -17.70 -16.09
N ARG A 7 38.05 -16.63 -16.84
CA ARG A 7 37.41 -15.43 -16.30
C ARG A 7 36.00 -15.79 -15.86
N VAL A 8 35.76 -15.72 -14.56
CA VAL A 8 34.41 -15.69 -13.99
C VAL A 8 33.65 -14.52 -14.64
N PRO A 9 32.47 -14.73 -15.27
CA PRO A 9 31.77 -13.67 -15.97
C PRO A 9 31.09 -12.71 -14.98
N SER A 10 31.82 -11.67 -14.56
CA SER A 10 31.24 -10.52 -13.85
C SER A 10 30.55 -9.58 -14.84
N SER A 11 29.24 -9.77 -15.12
CA SER A 11 28.51 -8.76 -15.92
C SER A 11 27.00 -8.68 -15.63
N ASN A 12 26.63 -8.40 -14.37
CA ASN A 12 25.33 -7.75 -14.13
C ASN A 12 25.41 -6.32 -14.70
N SER A 13 25.01 -6.17 -15.97
CA SER A 13 24.99 -4.87 -16.62
C SER A 13 24.20 -3.88 -15.78
N ARG A 14 24.87 -2.84 -15.27
CA ARG A 14 24.25 -1.76 -14.48
C ARG A 14 23.42 -0.78 -15.33
N SER A 15 23.14 -1.13 -16.59
CA SER A 15 22.31 -0.31 -17.48
C SER A 15 21.64 -1.15 -18.57
N GLY A 16 20.50 -0.68 -19.08
CA GLY A 16 19.76 -1.37 -20.13
C GLY A 16 18.60 -0.53 -20.68
N TYR A 17 17.89 -1.07 -21.66
CA TYR A 17 16.73 -0.41 -22.28
C TYR A 17 15.40 -0.84 -21.63
N THR A 18 15.34 -2.06 -21.10
CA THR A 18 14.16 -2.63 -20.46
C THR A 18 14.46 -2.84 -18.98
N PRO A 19 14.13 -1.88 -18.08
CA PRO A 19 14.25 -2.09 -16.65
C PRO A 19 13.32 -3.22 -16.22
N ASN A 20 13.83 -4.18 -15.46
CA ASN A 20 13.02 -5.23 -14.87
C ASN A 20 12.27 -4.67 -13.66
N VAL A 21 11.00 -4.31 -13.81
CA VAL A 21 10.23 -3.73 -12.69
C VAL A 21 9.99 -4.73 -11.55
N TYR A 22 10.15 -6.03 -11.83
CA TYR A 22 10.04 -7.15 -10.90
C TYR A 22 11.41 -7.63 -10.37
N TRP A 23 12.47 -6.83 -10.54
CA TRP A 23 13.80 -7.21 -10.06
C TRP A 23 13.75 -7.55 -8.57
N ARG A 24 14.14 -8.78 -8.23
CA ARG A 24 14.11 -9.38 -6.87
C ARG A 24 12.74 -9.48 -6.22
N SER A 25 11.66 -9.41 -6.99
CA SER A 25 10.30 -9.50 -6.44
C SER A 25 9.62 -10.83 -6.73
N PRO A 26 9.09 -11.51 -5.71
CA PRO A 26 8.17 -12.61 -5.92
C PRO A 26 6.83 -12.13 -6.47
N THR A 27 6.01 -13.09 -6.88
CA THR A 27 4.60 -12.88 -7.24
C THR A 27 3.74 -12.86 -5.98
N PHE A 28 2.54 -12.28 -6.05
CA PHE A 28 1.57 -12.46 -4.96
C PHE A 28 1.14 -13.92 -4.81
N GLN A 29 1.12 -14.72 -5.89
CA GLN A 29 0.78 -16.14 -5.77
C GLN A 29 1.84 -16.92 -5.00
N GLU A 30 3.12 -16.60 -5.19
CA GLU A 30 4.21 -17.15 -4.40
C GLU A 30 4.09 -16.72 -2.92
N LEU A 31 3.80 -15.44 -2.67
CA LEU A 31 3.61 -14.93 -1.31
C LEU A 31 2.43 -15.60 -0.58
N ARG A 32 1.30 -15.82 -1.27
CA ARG A 32 0.09 -16.45 -0.71
C ARG A 32 0.31 -17.89 -0.22
N ARG A 33 1.36 -18.56 -0.70
CA ARG A 33 1.70 -19.93 -0.30
C ARG A 33 2.60 -19.97 0.94
N LEU A 34 3.12 -18.84 1.39
CA LEU A 34 4.05 -18.81 2.51
C LEU A 34 3.31 -18.94 3.85
N PRO A 35 3.84 -19.75 4.79
CA PRO A 35 3.36 -19.74 6.16
C PRO A 35 3.41 -18.32 6.75
N GLY A 36 2.34 -17.93 7.43
CA GLY A 36 2.20 -16.59 8.02
C GLY A 36 1.70 -15.50 7.06
N TYR A 37 1.41 -15.81 5.79
CA TYR A 37 0.62 -14.93 4.93
C TYR A 37 -0.80 -15.46 4.79
N ARG A 38 -1.79 -14.74 5.31
CA ARG A 38 -3.19 -15.12 5.18
C ARG A 38 -3.75 -14.57 3.89
N ALA A 39 -3.84 -15.43 2.89
CA ALA A 39 -4.26 -15.10 1.54
C ALA A 39 -5.77 -14.88 1.44
N LEU A 40 -6.20 -13.91 0.64
CA LEU A 40 -7.59 -13.87 0.17
C LEU A 40 -7.79 -14.94 -0.90
N PRO A 41 -8.92 -15.65 -0.95
CA PRO A 41 -9.23 -16.56 -2.05
C PRO A 41 -9.45 -15.79 -3.37
N PRO A 42 -9.51 -16.50 -4.51
CA PRO A 42 -10.02 -15.91 -5.75
C PRO A 42 -11.41 -15.26 -5.55
N PRO A 43 -11.71 -14.14 -6.23
CA PRO A 43 -12.95 -13.39 -6.02
C PRO A 43 -14.22 -14.22 -6.24
N GLU A 44 -14.18 -15.26 -7.08
CA GLU A 44 -15.27 -16.19 -7.33
C GLU A 44 -15.68 -17.04 -6.12
N PHE A 45 -14.85 -17.10 -5.06
CA PHE A 45 -15.15 -17.88 -3.84
C PHE A 45 -15.80 -17.03 -2.76
N VAL A 46 -15.88 -15.71 -2.93
CA VAL A 46 -16.44 -14.78 -1.94
C VAL A 46 -17.60 -13.99 -2.55
N GLU A 47 -18.44 -13.44 -1.69
CA GLU A 47 -19.65 -12.76 -2.12
C GLU A 47 -19.71 -11.30 -1.64
N LEU A 48 -20.07 -10.39 -2.55
CA LEU A 48 -20.27 -8.97 -2.25
C LEU A 48 -21.74 -8.70 -1.86
N ARG A 49 -22.19 -9.27 -0.74
CA ARG A 49 -23.57 -9.07 -0.25
C ARG A 49 -23.80 -7.76 0.49
N CYS A 50 -22.73 -7.04 0.84
CA CYS A 50 -22.79 -5.70 1.41
C CYS A 50 -21.40 -5.03 1.34
N GLU A 51 -21.35 -3.71 1.50
CA GLU A 51 -20.10 -2.93 1.53
C GLU A 51 -19.09 -3.49 2.55
N ALA A 52 -19.56 -4.03 3.67
CA ALA A 52 -18.69 -4.60 4.68
C ALA A 52 -17.89 -5.83 4.20
N CYS A 53 -18.27 -6.45 3.07
CA CYS A 53 -17.58 -7.57 2.43
C CYS A 53 -16.42 -7.14 1.52
N ALA A 54 -16.33 -5.85 1.17
CA ALA A 54 -15.28 -5.30 0.32
C ALA A 54 -13.83 -5.71 0.67
N PRO A 55 -13.46 -5.91 1.96
CA PRO A 55 -12.10 -6.32 2.31
C PRO A 55 -11.73 -7.74 1.89
N PHE A 56 -12.70 -8.59 1.53
CA PHE A 56 -12.46 -9.97 1.10
C PHE A 56 -12.10 -10.09 -0.38
N PHE A 57 -12.19 -8.99 -1.14
CA PHE A 57 -11.85 -8.97 -2.56
C PHE A 57 -10.41 -8.50 -2.76
N ARG A 58 -9.62 -9.29 -3.50
CA ARG A 58 -8.23 -8.95 -3.85
C ARG A 58 -8.19 -7.61 -4.56
N GLN A 59 -7.14 -6.82 -4.32
CA GLN A 59 -6.99 -5.50 -4.95
C GLN A 59 -6.82 -5.53 -6.48
N SER A 60 -6.61 -6.72 -7.05
CA SER A 60 -6.57 -6.94 -8.49
C SER A 60 -7.92 -7.33 -9.11
N SER A 61 -9.00 -7.45 -8.32
CA SER A 61 -10.31 -7.89 -8.82
C SER A 61 -11.15 -6.76 -9.38
N ASP A 62 -12.10 -7.10 -10.25
CA ASP A 62 -13.02 -6.13 -10.85
C ASP A 62 -14.00 -5.57 -9.80
N GLU A 63 -14.41 -6.37 -8.81
CA GLU A 63 -15.26 -5.91 -7.71
C GLU A 63 -14.54 -4.86 -6.86
N TRP A 64 -13.26 -5.08 -6.55
CA TRP A 64 -12.44 -4.08 -5.86
C TRP A 64 -12.35 -2.79 -6.66
N ALA A 65 -12.17 -2.88 -7.98
CA ALA A 65 -12.12 -1.71 -8.87
C ALA A 65 -13.48 -0.98 -8.90
N ALA A 66 -14.59 -1.71 -9.00
CA ALA A 66 -15.93 -1.15 -9.01
C ALA A 66 -16.25 -0.39 -7.71
N LEU A 67 -15.84 -0.93 -6.56
CA LEU A 67 -16.03 -0.32 -5.24
C LEU A 67 -15.36 1.06 -5.07
N HIS A 68 -14.46 1.46 -5.98
CA HIS A 68 -13.84 2.79 -5.97
C HIS A 68 -14.71 3.90 -6.58
N SER A 69 -15.72 3.56 -7.38
CA SER A 69 -16.57 4.56 -8.03
C SER A 69 -17.34 5.39 -7.00
N GLY A 70 -17.37 6.72 -7.20
CA GLY A 70 -18.03 7.65 -6.29
C GLY A 70 -17.49 7.67 -4.86
N ARG A 71 -16.30 7.11 -4.59
CA ARG A 71 -15.74 6.93 -3.25
C ARG A 71 -14.45 7.72 -3.04
N VAL A 72 -14.32 8.38 -1.88
CA VAL A 72 -13.01 8.91 -1.47
C VAL A 72 -12.14 7.76 -0.99
N THR A 73 -11.16 7.38 -1.80
CA THR A 73 -10.07 6.50 -1.36
C THR A 73 -8.82 7.30 -1.02
N THR A 74 -7.81 6.62 -0.48
CA THR A 74 -6.53 7.22 -0.08
C THR A 74 -5.83 7.98 -1.21
N SER A 75 -6.07 7.59 -2.47
CA SER A 75 -5.54 8.26 -3.67
C SER A 75 -6.19 9.61 -3.97
N ALA A 76 -7.50 9.77 -3.70
CA ALA A 76 -8.26 11.00 -3.94
C ALA A 76 -8.23 11.95 -2.73
N LEU A 77 -7.99 11.40 -1.54
CA LEU A 77 -8.00 12.14 -0.27
C LEU A 77 -7.12 13.41 -0.29
N PRO A 78 -5.87 13.42 -0.81
CA PRO A 78 -5.06 14.66 -0.84
C PRO A 78 -5.68 15.78 -1.69
N GLY A 79 -6.48 15.43 -2.70
CA GLY A 79 -7.22 16.39 -3.53
C GLY A 79 -8.35 17.04 -2.75
N VAL A 80 -9.19 16.23 -2.08
CA VAL A 80 -10.27 16.72 -1.21
C VAL A 80 -9.74 17.58 -0.06
N LEU A 81 -8.61 17.20 0.52
CA LEU A 81 -7.97 17.93 1.61
C LEU A 81 -7.24 19.20 1.15
N GLY A 82 -7.11 19.47 -0.15
CA GLY A 82 -6.39 20.64 -0.67
C GLY A 82 -4.88 20.61 -0.42
N MET A 83 -4.30 19.46 -0.07
CA MET A 83 -2.89 19.35 0.32
C MET A 83 -1.91 19.50 -0.83
N LYS A 84 -2.38 19.26 -2.05
CA LYS A 84 -1.62 19.43 -3.30
C LYS A 84 -1.86 20.77 -3.98
N GLU A 85 -2.65 21.67 -3.38
CA GLU A 85 -2.71 23.07 -3.82
C GLU A 85 -1.36 23.76 -3.63
N ARG A 86 -1.12 24.87 -4.33
CA ARG A 86 0.19 25.53 -4.40
C ARG A 86 0.66 26.01 -3.03
N ILE A 87 -0.19 26.74 -2.29
CA ILE A 87 0.13 27.29 -0.97
C ILE A 87 0.28 26.17 0.06
N SER A 88 -0.65 25.22 0.06
CA SER A 88 -0.59 24.03 0.94
C SER A 88 0.70 23.25 0.74
N SER A 89 1.09 23.00 -0.52
CA SER A 89 2.30 22.25 -0.86
C SER A 89 3.56 22.95 -0.38
N LEU A 90 3.64 24.28 -0.51
CA LEU A 90 4.74 25.08 0.04
C LEU A 90 4.80 24.98 1.56
N LYS A 91 3.67 25.07 2.25
CA LYS A 91 3.62 24.98 3.72
C LYS A 91 3.97 23.59 4.24
N LEU A 92 3.65 22.55 3.48
CA LEU A 92 4.02 21.16 3.74
C LEU A 92 5.47 20.84 3.30
N LYS A 93 6.19 21.81 2.69
CA LYS A 93 7.55 21.66 2.16
C LYS A 93 7.69 20.57 1.11
N LEU A 94 6.67 20.42 0.26
CA LEU A 94 6.67 19.42 -0.80
C LEU A 94 7.48 19.89 -2.01
N PRO A 95 8.08 18.98 -2.80
CA PRO A 95 8.70 19.35 -4.06
C PRO A 95 7.69 20.00 -5.01
N LYS A 96 8.13 21.00 -5.79
CA LYS A 96 7.26 21.82 -6.65
C LYS A 96 6.35 21.00 -7.58
N HIS A 97 6.82 19.85 -8.08
CA HIS A 97 6.04 19.00 -8.98
C HIS A 97 4.86 18.27 -8.32
N TYR A 98 4.75 18.28 -6.98
CA TYR A 98 3.57 17.78 -6.28
C TYR A 98 2.41 18.78 -6.27
N ALA A 99 2.69 20.08 -6.47
CA ALA A 99 1.67 21.11 -6.46
C ALA A 99 0.87 21.07 -7.76
N SER A 100 -0.41 20.72 -7.68
CA SER A 100 -1.33 20.69 -8.81
C SER A 100 -2.78 20.73 -8.36
N HIS A 101 -3.53 21.70 -8.90
CA HIS A 101 -4.97 21.84 -8.70
C HIS A 101 -5.80 20.72 -9.34
N HIS A 102 -5.20 20.01 -10.31
CA HIS A 102 -5.86 18.88 -10.98
C HIS A 102 -6.31 17.78 -9.99
N HIS A 103 -5.64 17.64 -8.84
CA HIS A 103 -6.06 16.68 -7.83
C HIS A 103 -7.39 17.03 -7.16
N ALA A 104 -7.66 18.32 -6.94
CA ALA A 104 -8.93 18.78 -6.39
C ALA A 104 -10.06 18.61 -7.41
N LEU A 105 -9.81 18.96 -8.68
CA LEU A 105 -10.76 18.77 -9.77
C LEU A 105 -11.09 17.29 -10.00
N LYS A 106 -10.07 16.42 -10.03
CA LYS A 106 -10.28 14.97 -10.13
C LYS A 106 -11.12 14.42 -8.96
N ALA A 107 -10.88 14.92 -7.74
CA ALA A 107 -11.67 14.51 -6.58
C ALA A 107 -13.12 15.03 -6.64
N PHE A 108 -13.32 16.24 -7.16
CA PHE A 108 -14.64 16.82 -7.42
C PHE A 108 -15.42 15.98 -8.45
N ASP A 109 -14.81 15.65 -9.58
CA ASP A 109 -15.44 14.84 -10.63
C ASP A 109 -15.77 13.43 -10.12
N LEU A 110 -14.82 12.77 -9.45
CA LEU A 110 -15.02 11.45 -8.83
C LEU A 110 -16.22 11.43 -7.88
N LEU A 111 -16.39 12.48 -7.07
CA LEU A 111 -17.47 12.56 -6.08
C LEU A 111 -18.85 12.89 -6.66
N ARG A 112 -18.90 13.21 -7.96
CA ARG A 112 -20.16 13.38 -8.72
C ARG A 112 -20.57 12.08 -9.41
N GLU A 113 -19.66 11.13 -9.56
CA GLU A 113 -20.00 9.80 -10.06
C GLU A 113 -20.91 9.08 -9.07
N PRO A 114 -21.90 8.31 -9.54
CA PRO A 114 -22.71 7.47 -8.68
C PRO A 114 -21.80 6.46 -7.98
N SER A 115 -21.93 6.33 -6.66
CA SER A 115 -21.20 5.30 -5.93
C SER A 115 -21.70 3.91 -6.35
N PHE A 116 -20.78 2.95 -6.44
CA PHE A 116 -21.14 1.56 -6.68
C PHE A 116 -22.10 1.09 -5.58
N ALA A 117 -23.32 0.72 -5.98
CA ALA A 117 -24.33 0.20 -5.08
C ALA A 117 -24.03 -1.26 -4.79
N THR A 118 -23.54 -1.56 -3.59
CA THR A 118 -23.56 -2.94 -3.12
C THR A 118 -25.01 -3.34 -2.83
N PRO A 119 -25.38 -4.61 -3.04
CA PRO A 119 -26.64 -5.12 -2.52
C PRO A 119 -26.78 -4.71 -1.04
N GLU A 120 -27.87 -4.05 -0.67
CA GLU A 120 -28.17 -3.87 0.74
C GLU A 120 -28.60 -5.25 1.24
N ALA A 121 -27.77 -5.90 2.05
CA ALA A 121 -28.24 -7.05 2.83
C ALA A 121 -29.53 -6.60 3.54
N GLU A 122 -30.65 -7.23 3.20
CA GLU A 122 -31.96 -6.91 3.77
C GLU A 122 -31.83 -6.73 5.28
N LYS A 123 -32.51 -5.71 5.84
CA LYS A 123 -32.44 -5.38 7.26
C LYS A 123 -32.83 -6.59 8.11
N GLY A 124 -31.83 -7.35 8.57
CA GLY A 124 -31.98 -8.51 9.45
C GLY A 124 -31.17 -9.72 8.97
N GLY A 125 -30.18 -10.16 9.75
CA GLY A 125 -29.43 -11.42 9.51
C GLY A 125 -28.32 -11.38 8.45
N GLY A 126 -28.59 -10.83 7.25
CA GLY A 126 -27.74 -11.06 6.07
C GLY A 126 -26.29 -10.53 6.14
N ARG A 127 -26.03 -9.41 6.84
CA ARG A 127 -24.66 -8.87 6.95
C ARG A 127 -23.72 -9.79 7.73
N ARG A 128 -24.17 -10.33 8.86
CA ARG A 128 -23.33 -11.20 9.70
C ARG A 128 -23.03 -12.51 8.97
N GLU A 129 -24.05 -13.09 8.36
CA GLU A 129 -23.94 -14.31 7.55
C GLU A 129 -23.00 -14.12 6.36
N ALA A 130 -23.10 -13.01 5.63
CA ALA A 130 -22.19 -12.70 4.52
C ALA A 130 -20.73 -12.61 4.97
N LEU A 131 -20.49 -11.94 6.09
CA LEU A 131 -19.13 -11.83 6.65
C LEU A 131 -18.62 -13.17 7.15
N GLN A 132 -19.47 -13.99 7.78
CA GLN A 132 -19.11 -15.31 8.25
C GLN A 132 -18.83 -16.28 7.09
N PHE A 133 -19.63 -16.21 6.02
CA PHE A 133 -19.39 -16.96 4.78
C PHE A 133 -18.04 -16.57 4.16
N ASN A 134 -17.79 -15.29 3.92
CA ASN A 134 -16.51 -14.88 3.32
C ASN A 134 -15.31 -15.23 4.21
N ALA A 135 -15.46 -15.12 5.54
CA ALA A 135 -14.43 -15.54 6.47
C ALA A 135 -14.16 -17.06 6.37
N SER A 136 -15.19 -17.90 6.31
CA SER A 136 -14.99 -19.36 6.17
C SER A 136 -14.35 -19.74 4.83
N GLN A 137 -14.63 -19.01 3.76
CA GLN A 137 -13.98 -19.20 2.45
C GLN A 137 -12.49 -18.84 2.50
N VAL A 138 -12.12 -17.79 3.25
CA VAL A 138 -10.71 -17.47 3.51
C VAL A 138 -10.03 -18.60 4.30
N GLU A 139 -10.65 -19.11 5.37
CA GLU A 139 -10.06 -20.21 6.14
C GLU A 139 -9.85 -21.45 5.27
N ALA A 140 -10.92 -21.92 4.60
CA ALA A 140 -10.87 -23.11 3.76
C ALA A 140 -9.81 -23.00 2.66
N TYR A 141 -9.66 -21.82 2.06
CA TYR A 141 -8.63 -21.58 1.05
C TYR A 141 -7.21 -21.66 1.62
N ASN A 142 -6.96 -21.09 2.81
CA ASN A 142 -5.63 -21.16 3.42
C ASN A 142 -5.30 -22.56 3.96
N GLU A 143 -6.29 -23.32 4.44
CA GLU A 143 -6.14 -24.74 4.81
C GLU A 143 -5.77 -25.61 3.60
N GLU A 144 -6.41 -25.37 2.44
CA GLU A 144 -6.06 -26.03 1.19
C GLU A 144 -4.64 -25.68 0.73
N LEU A 145 -4.28 -24.38 0.76
CA LEU A 145 -2.92 -23.95 0.43
C LEU A 145 -1.87 -24.61 1.33
N ALA A 146 -2.14 -24.72 2.64
CA ALA A 146 -1.25 -25.38 3.58
C ALA A 146 -1.08 -26.88 3.27
N ARG A 147 -2.16 -27.57 2.86
CA ARG A 147 -2.09 -28.97 2.42
C ARG A 147 -1.26 -29.13 1.15
N LEU A 148 -1.50 -28.31 0.13
CA LEU A 148 -0.75 -28.34 -1.13
C LEU A 148 0.76 -28.09 -0.93
N VAL A 149 1.12 -27.16 -0.04
CA VAL A 149 2.53 -26.89 0.29
C VAL A 149 3.19 -28.04 1.05
N ALA A 150 2.43 -28.79 1.85
CA ALA A 150 2.94 -29.94 2.58
C ALA A 150 3.12 -31.19 1.68
N GLU A 151 2.24 -31.36 0.68
CA GLU A 151 2.25 -32.52 -0.22
C GLU A 151 3.28 -32.40 -1.34
N ASP A 152 3.62 -31.19 -1.78
CA ASP A 152 4.40 -30.98 -2.99
C ASP A 152 5.46 -29.88 -2.82
N SER A 153 6.61 -30.26 -2.25
CA SER A 153 7.73 -29.36 -2.01
C SER A 153 8.45 -28.89 -3.29
N ASP A 154 8.35 -29.64 -4.39
CA ASP A 154 9.24 -29.50 -5.56
C ASP A 154 8.52 -29.06 -6.86
N CYS A 155 7.20 -29.15 -7.00
CA CYS A 155 6.51 -28.83 -8.27
C CYS A 155 6.22 -27.33 -8.51
N PHE A 156 6.67 -26.42 -7.63
CA PHE A 156 6.29 -25.00 -7.70
C PHE A 156 7.41 -24.04 -8.10
N ASP A 157 8.58 -24.56 -8.49
CA ASP A 157 9.75 -23.76 -8.82
C ASP A 157 9.71 -23.12 -10.22
N GLU A 158 8.91 -23.63 -11.15
CA GLU A 158 8.77 -23.02 -12.48
C GLU A 158 7.76 -21.86 -12.46
N GLU A 159 8.23 -20.64 -12.79
CA GLU A 159 7.34 -19.52 -13.09
C GLU A 159 6.54 -19.82 -14.37
N ASP A 160 5.22 -19.79 -14.29
CA ASP A 160 4.33 -19.94 -15.44
C ASP A 160 4.79 -19.04 -16.59
N GLU A 161 4.97 -19.62 -17.77
CA GLU A 161 5.36 -18.93 -19.00
C GLU A 161 4.49 -17.68 -19.25
N ALA A 162 3.18 -17.80 -19.00
CA ALA A 162 2.24 -16.71 -19.20
C ALA A 162 2.53 -15.54 -18.24
N GLU A 163 2.86 -15.84 -16.98
CA GLU A 163 3.23 -14.84 -15.98
C GLU A 163 4.56 -14.17 -16.34
N ARG A 164 5.57 -14.95 -16.74
CA ARG A 164 6.87 -14.44 -17.18
C ARG A 164 6.73 -13.49 -18.37
N GLN A 165 5.92 -13.86 -19.36
CA GLN A 165 5.61 -13.01 -20.50
C GLN A 165 4.83 -11.74 -20.11
N ALA A 166 3.90 -11.83 -19.17
CA ALA A 166 3.18 -10.66 -18.66
C ALA A 166 4.13 -9.67 -17.95
N ARG A 167 5.02 -10.19 -17.10
CA ARG A 167 6.05 -9.39 -16.40
C ARG A 167 7.01 -8.71 -17.37
N TRP A 168 7.43 -9.41 -18.42
CA TRP A 168 8.25 -8.83 -19.49
C TRP A 168 7.51 -7.73 -20.25
N ARG A 169 6.26 -7.97 -20.66
CA ARG A 169 5.43 -6.97 -21.37
C ARG A 169 5.26 -5.70 -20.54
N ARG A 170 4.96 -5.83 -19.24
CA ARG A 170 4.82 -4.68 -18.34
C ARG A 170 6.13 -3.91 -18.17
N SER A 171 7.25 -4.61 -17.96
CA SER A 171 8.59 -4.01 -17.88
C SER A 171 8.96 -3.24 -19.15
N LYS A 172 8.70 -3.82 -20.32
CA LYS A 172 8.92 -3.19 -21.63
C LYS A 172 8.05 -1.96 -21.84
N GLN A 173 6.77 -2.03 -21.47
CA GLN A 173 5.85 -0.91 -21.60
C GLN A 173 6.26 0.24 -20.68
N ALA A 174 6.56 -0.03 -19.41
CA ALA A 174 7.04 0.97 -18.48
C ALA A 174 8.32 1.66 -18.97
N GLY A 175 9.29 0.87 -19.45
CA GLY A 175 10.54 1.38 -20.01
C GLY A 175 10.34 2.31 -21.22
N LYS A 176 9.36 2.04 -22.08
CA LYS A 176 9.01 2.92 -23.22
C LYS A 176 8.37 4.24 -22.76
N SER A 177 7.50 4.17 -21.75
CA SER A 177 6.72 5.31 -21.25
C SER A 177 7.58 6.34 -20.48
N GLY A 178 8.72 5.94 -19.90
CA GLY A 178 9.69 6.84 -19.27
C GLY A 178 9.85 6.63 -17.78
N ALA A 179 10.77 7.39 -17.16
CA ALA A 179 11.15 7.24 -15.74
C ALA A 179 9.96 7.15 -14.77
N MET A 180 8.98 8.05 -14.88
CA MET A 180 7.82 8.05 -13.98
C MET A 180 7.01 6.76 -14.08
N SER A 181 6.78 6.25 -15.29
CA SER A 181 6.09 4.96 -15.48
C SER A 181 6.88 3.81 -14.90
N VAL A 182 8.21 3.81 -15.04
CA VAL A 182 9.09 2.80 -14.42
C VAL A 182 8.99 2.87 -12.90
N HIS A 183 9.01 4.06 -12.30
CA HIS A 183 8.90 4.23 -10.86
C HIS A 183 7.55 3.75 -10.32
N CYS A 184 6.43 4.11 -10.97
CA CYS A 184 5.11 3.66 -10.56
C CYS A 184 4.95 2.14 -10.72
N SER A 185 5.36 1.56 -11.86
CA SER A 185 5.28 0.12 -12.09
C SER A 185 6.20 -0.67 -11.17
N PHE A 186 7.39 -0.16 -10.84
CA PHE A 186 8.27 -0.77 -9.85
C PHE A 186 7.66 -0.71 -8.46
N GLY A 187 7.02 0.42 -8.08
CA GLY A 187 6.31 0.56 -6.82
C GLY A 187 5.35 -0.60 -6.57
N LEU A 188 4.40 -0.76 -7.48
CA LEU A 188 3.37 -1.82 -7.43
C LEU A 188 3.97 -3.23 -7.49
N ALA A 189 4.99 -3.43 -8.32
CA ALA A 189 5.59 -4.75 -8.50
C ALA A 189 6.36 -5.25 -7.28
N GLN A 190 6.72 -4.39 -6.33
CA GLN A 190 7.62 -4.71 -5.22
C GLN A 190 6.90 -4.86 -3.88
N GLU A 191 5.58 -4.67 -3.83
CA GLU A 191 4.77 -4.93 -2.64
C GLU A 191 4.97 -6.36 -2.11
N PRO A 192 4.96 -7.43 -2.95
CA PRO A 192 5.20 -8.78 -2.45
C PRO A 192 6.59 -8.96 -1.83
N ALA A 193 7.64 -8.33 -2.39
CA ALA A 193 9.00 -8.41 -1.87
C ALA A 193 9.13 -7.75 -0.49
N ALA A 194 8.47 -6.61 -0.31
CA ALA A 194 8.44 -5.89 0.95
C ALA A 194 7.66 -6.66 2.03
N LEU A 195 6.51 -7.24 1.68
CA LEU A 195 5.72 -8.08 2.60
C LEU A 195 6.50 -9.35 3.00
N PHE A 196 7.13 -10.03 2.04
CA PHE A 196 7.99 -11.17 2.32
C PHE A 196 9.13 -10.81 3.30
N SER A 197 9.81 -9.69 3.04
CA SER A 197 10.88 -9.22 3.92
C SER A 197 10.37 -8.85 5.32
N LEU A 198 9.15 -8.30 5.44
CA LEU A 198 8.52 -7.99 6.71
C LEU A 198 8.22 -9.27 7.49
N MET A 199 7.56 -10.23 6.85
CA MET A 199 7.20 -11.51 7.48
C MET A 199 8.44 -12.24 7.99
N ALA A 200 9.49 -12.33 7.17
CA ALA A 200 10.75 -12.96 7.54
C ALA A 200 11.44 -12.25 8.72
N ALA A 201 11.36 -10.93 8.80
CA ALA A 201 11.99 -10.15 9.87
C ALA A 201 11.17 -10.13 11.17
N VAL A 202 9.84 -10.15 11.09
CA VAL A 202 8.96 -10.23 12.27
C VAL A 202 9.01 -11.63 12.87
N GLY A 203 9.01 -12.67 12.02
CA GLY A 203 9.19 -14.07 12.43
C GLY A 203 8.03 -14.66 13.24
N MET A 204 6.90 -13.93 13.37
CA MET A 204 5.72 -14.39 14.10
C MET A 204 4.45 -13.66 13.66
N GLY A 205 3.31 -14.24 14.05
CA GLY A 205 2.00 -13.72 13.69
C GLY A 205 1.68 -13.94 12.21
N GLU A 206 0.74 -13.15 11.70
CA GLU A 206 0.25 -13.28 10.34
C GLU A 206 0.17 -11.93 9.65
N THR A 207 0.54 -11.89 8.37
CA THR A 207 0.24 -10.77 7.47
C THR A 207 -1.00 -11.10 6.65
N LEU A 208 -2.07 -10.34 6.82
CA LEU A 208 -3.34 -10.53 6.17
C LEU A 208 -3.38 -9.77 4.84
N GLU A 209 -3.68 -10.47 3.74
CA GLU A 209 -4.11 -9.82 2.51
C GLU A 209 -5.50 -9.22 2.71
N VAL A 210 -5.69 -7.96 2.31
CA VAL A 210 -6.99 -7.29 2.41
C VAL A 210 -7.27 -6.42 1.19
N GLY A 211 -8.55 -6.37 0.83
CA GLY A 211 -9.12 -5.50 -0.18
C GLY A 211 -9.38 -4.09 0.32
N LEU A 212 -10.48 -3.51 -0.17
CA LEU A 212 -10.93 -2.19 0.26
C LEU A 212 -11.62 -2.29 1.63
N CYS A 213 -11.06 -1.65 2.64
CA CYS A 213 -11.67 -1.41 3.95
C CYS A 213 -12.57 -0.16 3.92
N PRO A 214 -13.90 -0.30 3.90
CA PRO A 214 -14.81 0.84 3.94
C PRO A 214 -14.86 1.46 5.34
N LEU A 215 -15.04 2.78 5.42
CA LEU A 215 -15.33 3.45 6.68
C LEU A 215 -16.80 3.23 7.04
N ALA A 216 -17.06 2.42 8.07
CA ALA A 216 -18.40 2.33 8.67
C ALA A 216 -18.75 3.68 9.31
N LYS A 217 -19.73 4.41 8.78
CA LYS A 217 -20.11 5.74 9.30
C LYS A 217 -20.58 5.65 10.76
N GLU A 218 -21.09 4.50 11.17
CA GLU A 218 -21.55 4.20 12.52
C GLU A 218 -20.39 4.17 13.53
N SER A 219 -19.18 3.79 13.09
CA SER A 219 -17.99 3.75 13.95
C SER A 219 -17.39 5.14 14.22
N ILE A 220 -17.82 6.18 13.48
CA ILE A 220 -17.39 7.56 13.73
C ILE A 220 -18.03 8.04 15.04
N PRO A 221 -17.22 8.38 16.07
CA PRO A 221 -17.74 8.76 17.38
C PRO A 221 -18.65 10.01 17.31
N ARG A 222 -19.73 10.02 18.10
CA ARG A 222 -20.74 11.10 18.05
C ARG A 222 -20.17 12.43 18.50
N GLU A 223 -19.30 12.40 19.51
CA GLU A 223 -18.60 13.56 20.08
C GLU A 223 -17.61 14.22 19.10
N TRP A 224 -17.26 13.54 18.00
CA TRP A 224 -16.47 14.16 16.94
C TRP A 224 -17.27 15.20 16.14
N LYS A 225 -18.60 15.22 16.25
CA LYS A 225 -19.50 16.19 15.58
C LYS A 225 -19.17 16.33 14.09
N VAL A 226 -18.93 15.22 13.42
CA VAL A 226 -18.73 15.17 11.96
C VAL A 226 -20.08 15.11 11.28
N ASP A 227 -20.28 15.93 10.26
CA ASP A 227 -21.51 15.95 9.47
C ASP A 227 -21.57 14.70 8.56
N LYS A 228 -22.15 13.62 9.09
CA LYS A 228 -22.25 12.33 8.39
C LYS A 228 -23.12 12.41 7.11
N GLY A 229 -24.03 13.39 7.03
CA GLY A 229 -24.88 13.62 5.84
C GLY A 229 -24.12 14.26 4.67
N ASN A 230 -22.95 14.85 4.95
CA ASN A 230 -22.02 15.37 3.95
C ASN A 230 -20.78 14.49 3.76
N LEU A 231 -20.66 13.36 4.45
CA LEU A 231 -19.59 12.41 4.18
C LEU A 231 -19.96 11.52 2.98
N PRO A 232 -19.13 11.48 1.92
CA PRO A 232 -19.26 10.50 0.85
C PRO A 232 -18.89 9.10 1.39
N PRO A 233 -19.07 8.02 0.63
CA PRO A 233 -18.40 6.77 0.93
C PRO A 233 -16.89 6.98 0.99
N LEU A 234 -16.26 6.44 2.03
CA LEU A 234 -14.82 6.50 2.25
C LEU A 234 -14.28 5.07 2.35
N GLY A 235 -13.06 4.84 1.88
CA GLY A 235 -12.40 3.54 2.03
C GLY A 235 -10.89 3.61 1.89
N ALA A 236 -10.22 2.58 2.38
CA ALA A 236 -8.77 2.44 2.34
C ALA A 236 -8.39 1.03 1.91
N SER A 237 -7.36 0.89 1.09
CA SER A 237 -6.83 -0.40 0.66
C SER A 237 -5.38 -0.48 1.17
N PRO A 238 -5.14 -0.89 2.43
CA PRO A 238 -3.79 -1.06 2.93
C PRO A 238 -3.10 -2.21 2.19
N ASP A 239 -1.76 -2.17 2.10
CA ASP A 239 -1.00 -3.22 1.39
C ASP A 239 -1.01 -4.55 2.16
N GLY A 240 -1.38 -4.50 3.44
CA GLY A 240 -1.68 -5.66 4.28
C GLY A 240 -2.05 -5.22 5.70
N LEU A 241 -2.43 -6.18 6.53
CA LEU A 241 -2.54 -6.00 7.98
C LEU A 241 -1.58 -6.97 8.68
N LEU A 242 -0.67 -6.48 9.52
CA LEU A 242 0.19 -7.33 10.34
C LEU A 242 -0.51 -7.59 11.66
N THR A 243 -0.69 -8.86 12.02
CA THR A 243 -1.18 -9.28 13.33
C THR A 243 -0.04 -9.93 14.12
N ILE A 244 0.13 -9.51 15.37
CA ILE A 244 1.14 -10.04 16.30
C ILE A 244 0.42 -10.54 17.55
N PRO A 245 0.48 -11.84 17.88
CA PRO A 245 -0.09 -12.37 19.11
C PRO A 245 0.63 -11.80 20.33
N LEU A 246 -0.09 -11.05 21.17
CA LEU A 246 0.51 -10.42 22.36
C LEU A 246 0.91 -11.47 23.41
N SER A 247 0.23 -12.62 23.45
CA SER A 247 0.57 -13.76 24.32
C SER A 247 1.97 -14.31 24.04
N ASP A 248 2.39 -14.25 22.78
CA ASP A 248 3.64 -14.87 22.32
C ASP A 248 4.82 -13.91 22.43
N LEU A 249 4.57 -12.61 22.64
CA LEU A 249 5.60 -11.61 22.88
C LEU A 249 6.45 -11.91 24.12
N GLY A 250 5.93 -12.65 25.11
CA GLY A 250 6.73 -13.09 26.27
C GLY A 250 7.84 -14.08 25.88
N ARG A 251 7.60 -14.89 24.84
CA ARG A 251 8.51 -15.92 24.32
C ARG A 251 9.40 -15.43 23.18
N ALA A 252 9.05 -14.31 22.56
CA ALA A 252 9.85 -13.67 21.52
C ALA A 252 11.27 -13.36 22.01
N GLU A 253 12.27 -13.49 21.13
CA GLU A 253 13.63 -13.06 21.44
C GLU A 253 13.66 -11.59 21.87
N GLU A 254 14.48 -11.27 22.87
CA GLU A 254 14.71 -9.91 23.31
C GLU A 254 15.26 -9.06 22.16
N GLY A 255 14.66 -7.89 21.92
CA GLY A 255 15.01 -7.09 20.75
C GLY A 255 14.59 -7.70 19.41
N SER A 256 13.64 -8.64 19.35
CA SER A 256 12.98 -8.99 18.09
C SER A 256 12.21 -7.81 17.51
N LEU A 257 12.03 -7.77 16.18
CA LEU A 257 11.26 -6.72 15.51
C LEU A 257 9.80 -6.67 16.00
N ALA A 258 9.19 -7.83 16.26
CA ALA A 258 7.84 -7.92 16.82
C ALA A 258 7.70 -7.18 18.16
N ARG A 259 8.66 -7.37 19.08
CA ARG A 259 8.71 -6.63 20.35
C ARG A 259 8.90 -5.13 20.14
N ARG A 260 9.85 -4.73 19.28
CA ARG A 260 10.07 -3.30 18.97
C ARG A 260 8.82 -2.63 18.40
N ILE A 261 8.08 -3.31 17.52
CA ILE A 261 6.79 -2.82 16.99
C ILE A 261 5.79 -2.70 18.14
N ALA A 262 5.58 -3.76 18.93
CA ALA A 262 4.62 -3.77 20.02
C ALA A 262 4.90 -2.67 21.06
N GLU A 263 6.16 -2.48 21.45
CA GLU A 263 6.60 -1.39 22.34
C GLU A 263 6.39 -0.01 21.74
N ALA A 264 6.70 0.16 20.45
CA ALA A 264 6.49 1.42 19.76
C ALA A 264 5.01 1.79 19.66
N VAL A 265 4.12 0.80 19.51
CA VAL A 265 2.67 0.99 19.60
C VAL A 265 2.25 1.30 21.05
N GLY A 266 2.75 0.52 22.02
CA GLY A 266 2.78 0.83 23.46
C GLY A 266 1.50 0.54 24.26
N GLY A 267 1.72 -0.14 25.39
CA GLY A 267 1.04 -0.18 26.72
C GLY A 267 -0.31 0.53 26.95
N ASP A 268 -1.17 -0.15 27.71
CA ASP A 268 -2.52 0.17 28.19
C ASP A 268 -3.67 0.19 27.16
N GLY A 269 -3.39 0.08 25.85
CA GLY A 269 -4.43 0.09 24.81
C GLY A 269 -4.17 -0.79 23.59
N ALA A 270 -3.24 -1.74 23.66
CA ALA A 270 -2.82 -2.57 22.52
C ALA A 270 -3.87 -3.57 22.05
N ALA A 271 -4.79 -3.98 22.92
CA ALA A 271 -5.95 -4.79 22.58
C ALA A 271 -7.05 -3.87 22.01
N GLY A 272 -6.93 -3.54 20.72
CA GLY A 272 -8.09 -3.04 20.00
C GLY A 272 -9.11 -4.18 19.90
N SER A 273 -10.40 -3.88 20.09
CA SER A 273 -11.49 -4.75 19.61
C SER A 273 -11.52 -4.64 18.08
N ASP A 274 -10.53 -5.19 17.41
CA ASP A 274 -10.39 -5.01 15.98
C ASP A 274 -11.21 -6.07 15.24
N ARG A 275 -11.81 -5.66 14.13
CA ARG A 275 -12.64 -6.53 13.29
C ARG A 275 -11.81 -7.60 12.55
N TRP A 276 -10.48 -7.53 12.66
CA TRP A 276 -9.51 -8.18 11.77
C TRP A 276 -8.51 -9.07 12.52
N GLY A 277 -8.23 -8.80 13.80
CA GLY A 277 -7.39 -9.60 14.67
C GLY A 277 -8.22 -10.53 15.54
N LYS A 278 -7.55 -11.57 16.07
CA LYS A 278 -8.10 -12.36 17.18
C LYS A 278 -7.92 -11.54 18.47
N ASP A 279 -8.86 -11.66 19.40
CA ASP A 279 -8.70 -11.05 20.73
C ASP A 279 -7.33 -11.42 21.31
N GLY A 280 -6.58 -10.42 21.78
CA GLY A 280 -5.20 -10.61 22.25
C GLY A 280 -4.12 -10.42 21.18
N ASN A 281 -4.46 -10.02 19.95
CA ASN A 281 -3.49 -9.66 18.92
C ASN A 281 -3.36 -8.14 18.78
N LEU A 282 -2.13 -7.67 18.53
CA LEU A 282 -1.88 -6.34 17.99
C LEU A 282 -2.04 -6.39 16.46
N CYS A 283 -2.93 -5.57 15.91
CA CYS A 283 -3.11 -5.42 14.47
C CYS A 283 -2.60 -4.07 13.98
N CYS A 284 -1.65 -4.07 13.05
CA CYS A 284 -1.09 -2.87 12.44
C CYS A 284 -1.42 -2.83 10.95
N VAL A 285 -1.79 -1.65 10.45
CA VAL A 285 -1.82 -1.41 9.01
C VAL A 285 -0.41 -1.53 8.44
N VAL A 286 -0.26 -2.13 7.27
CA VAL A 286 0.99 -2.11 6.50
C VAL A 286 0.83 -1.18 5.29
N GLU A 287 1.78 -0.27 5.11
CA GLU A 287 1.87 0.64 3.97
C GLU A 287 3.30 0.68 3.44
N ILE A 288 3.49 0.29 2.18
CA ILE A 288 4.76 0.10 1.52
C ILE A 288 4.98 1.20 0.48
N LYS A 289 6.11 1.88 0.58
CA LYS A 289 6.60 2.83 -0.43
C LYS A 289 7.96 2.39 -0.94
N SER A 290 7.95 1.75 -2.11
CA SER A 290 9.17 1.25 -2.74
C SER A 290 9.93 2.34 -3.48
N VAL A 291 11.25 2.39 -3.26
CA VAL A 291 12.17 3.28 -3.96
C VAL A 291 12.71 2.56 -5.18
N SER A 292 12.30 3.03 -6.37
CA SER A 292 12.79 2.46 -7.62
C SER A 292 14.29 2.70 -7.79
N PRO A 293 15.07 1.69 -8.21
CA PRO A 293 16.51 1.84 -8.45
C PRO A 293 16.81 2.26 -9.90
N PHE A 294 15.82 2.35 -10.78
CA PHE A 294 16.05 2.65 -12.20
C PHE A 294 16.05 4.16 -12.44
N ARG A 295 17.10 4.71 -13.06
CA ARG A 295 17.17 6.13 -13.43
C ARG A 295 17.31 6.26 -14.94
N GLU A 296 16.45 7.07 -15.54
CA GLU A 296 16.52 7.36 -16.97
C GLU A 296 17.76 8.20 -17.28
N VAL A 297 18.58 7.72 -18.21
CA VAL A 297 19.74 8.42 -18.73
C VAL A 297 19.33 9.12 -20.02
N VAL A 298 19.01 10.40 -19.91
CA VAL A 298 18.71 11.22 -21.08
C VAL A 298 20.02 11.56 -21.80
N LYS A 299 20.26 10.96 -22.97
CA LYS A 299 21.32 11.41 -23.90
C LYS A 299 20.69 12.18 -25.05
N ARG A 300 20.82 13.52 -25.05
CA ARG A 300 20.53 14.35 -26.23
C ARG A 300 21.60 14.09 -27.30
N THR A 301 21.18 13.93 -28.55
CA THR A 301 22.08 13.90 -29.72
C THR A 301 22.24 15.31 -30.26
N LYS A 302 23.37 15.58 -30.93
CA LYS A 302 23.58 16.84 -31.66
C LYS A 302 22.61 17.02 -32.85
N SER A 303 21.92 15.96 -33.28
CA SER A 303 21.08 15.90 -34.48
C SER A 303 19.56 15.92 -34.22
N GLY A 304 19.10 16.18 -32.98
CA GLY A 304 17.68 16.29 -32.65
C GLY A 304 16.88 14.97 -32.66
N LYS A 305 17.43 13.85 -33.17
CA LYS A 305 16.76 12.53 -33.14
C LYS A 305 16.69 11.97 -31.72
N ARG A 306 15.49 11.60 -31.25
CA ARG A 306 15.25 10.93 -29.96
C ARG A 306 16.00 9.59 -29.93
N LYS A 307 17.01 9.44 -29.07
CA LYS A 307 17.59 8.13 -28.74
C LYS A 307 16.56 7.27 -28.01
N LYS A 308 16.66 5.94 -28.16
CA LYS A 308 15.95 4.98 -27.30
C LYS A 308 16.28 5.30 -25.83
N ARG A 309 15.26 5.39 -24.97
CA ARG A 309 15.41 5.64 -23.53
C ARG A 309 16.28 4.52 -22.93
N ARG A 310 17.34 4.90 -22.23
CA ARG A 310 18.24 3.95 -21.55
C ARG A 310 18.20 4.25 -20.06
N TYR A 311 18.24 3.21 -19.26
CA TYR A 311 18.19 3.30 -17.80
C TYR A 311 19.49 2.82 -17.18
N LYS A 312 19.82 3.34 -16.01
CA LYS A 312 20.89 2.87 -15.14
C LYS A 312 20.30 2.39 -13.82
N LEU A 313 20.93 1.38 -13.23
CA LEU A 313 20.66 0.94 -11.88
C LEU A 313 21.43 1.85 -10.92
N ILE A 314 20.70 2.68 -10.19
CA ILE A 314 21.16 3.48 -9.06
C ILE A 314 20.26 3.10 -7.90
N ASP A 315 20.70 2.08 -7.20
CA ASP A 315 19.97 1.54 -6.06
C ASP A 315 20.08 2.54 -4.90
N ALA A 316 18.94 3.03 -4.45
CA ALA A 316 18.84 4.05 -3.43
C ALA A 316 18.40 3.41 -2.13
N GLU A 317 18.90 3.95 -1.02
CA GLU A 317 18.50 3.51 0.31
C GLU A 317 17.01 3.79 0.57
N PRO A 318 16.40 3.05 1.50
CA PRO A 318 15.13 3.44 2.12
C PRO A 318 15.17 4.91 2.57
N ARG A 319 14.00 5.55 2.51
CA ARG A 319 13.84 6.91 3.05
C ARG A 319 13.99 6.89 4.57
N ASP A 320 14.63 7.92 5.08
CA ASP A 320 14.93 8.18 6.49
C ASP A 320 13.77 8.87 7.24
N ALA A 321 12.63 9.09 6.57
CA ALA A 321 11.44 9.67 7.19
C ALA A 321 10.12 9.27 6.50
N VAL A 322 9.04 9.35 7.27
CA VAL A 322 7.66 9.29 6.73
C VAL A 322 7.38 10.57 5.95
N GLN A 323 6.96 10.44 4.69
CA GLN A 323 6.58 11.60 3.90
C GLN A 323 5.29 12.22 4.42
N VAL A 324 5.29 13.55 4.56
CA VAL A 324 4.16 14.33 5.09
C VAL A 324 2.86 14.06 4.34
N LEU A 325 2.91 13.87 3.01
CA LEU A 325 1.74 13.55 2.19
C LEU A 325 1.14 12.15 2.43
N HIS A 326 1.87 11.24 3.08
CA HIS A 326 1.36 9.91 3.39
C HIS A 326 0.61 9.87 4.72
N VAL A 327 0.75 10.88 5.59
CA VAL A 327 0.03 10.93 6.87
C VAL A 327 -1.49 10.83 6.71
N PRO A 328 -2.17 11.57 5.81
CA PRO A 328 -3.60 11.38 5.58
C PRO A 328 -3.97 9.95 5.17
N GLN A 329 -3.16 9.33 4.29
CA GLN A 329 -3.36 7.94 3.86
C GLN A 329 -3.28 6.98 5.05
N LEU A 330 -2.21 7.05 5.84
CA LEU A 330 -2.02 6.19 7.02
C LEU A 330 -3.14 6.37 8.06
N GLN A 331 -3.55 7.62 8.32
CA GLN A 331 -4.62 7.92 9.25
C GLN A 331 -5.98 7.44 8.75
N MET A 332 -6.22 7.46 7.43
CA MET A 332 -7.41 6.89 6.82
C MET A 332 -7.42 5.36 6.88
N HIS A 333 -6.27 4.71 6.66
CA HIS A 333 -6.15 3.25 6.82
C HIS A 333 -6.57 2.84 8.24
N MET A 334 -5.95 3.43 9.27
CA MET A 334 -6.26 3.15 10.67
C MET A 334 -7.71 3.49 11.06
N LEU A 335 -8.31 4.50 10.42
CA LEU A 335 -9.71 4.85 10.64
C LEU A 335 -10.67 3.79 10.05
N CYS A 336 -10.37 3.28 8.86
CA CYS A 336 -11.18 2.26 8.19
C CYS A 336 -11.02 0.86 8.78
N THR A 337 -9.81 0.52 9.25
CA THR A 337 -9.51 -0.80 9.81
C THR A 337 -9.74 -0.88 11.32
N GLY A 338 -9.69 0.25 12.01
CA GLY A 338 -9.69 0.32 13.47
C GLY A 338 -8.31 0.10 14.09
N ALA A 339 -7.28 -0.16 13.29
CA ALA A 339 -5.93 -0.41 13.78
C ALA A 339 -5.38 0.78 14.60
N PRO A 340 -4.72 0.54 15.75
CA PRO A 340 -4.13 1.59 16.58
C PRO A 340 -2.89 2.24 15.95
N ALA A 341 -2.24 1.56 15.00
CA ALA A 341 -1.03 2.03 14.35
C ALA A 341 -0.93 1.54 12.90
N ALA A 342 -0.08 2.23 12.13
CA ALA A 342 0.37 1.83 10.82
C ALA A 342 1.90 1.68 10.79
N LEU A 343 2.38 0.63 10.16
CA LEU A 343 3.75 0.41 9.73
C LEU A 343 3.92 1.07 8.36
N TYR A 344 4.59 2.22 8.35
CA TYR A 344 5.05 2.83 7.12
C TYR A 344 6.42 2.25 6.77
N MET A 345 6.53 1.61 5.62
CA MET A 345 7.74 0.95 5.16
C MET A 345 8.30 1.68 3.95
N SER A 346 9.53 2.15 4.03
CA SER A 346 10.27 2.54 2.84
C SER A 346 11.10 1.35 2.39
N PHE A 347 10.76 0.77 1.24
CA PHE A 347 11.39 -0.47 0.75
C PHE A 347 12.38 -0.20 -0.40
N SER A 348 13.49 -0.90 -0.41
CA SER A 348 14.52 -0.90 -1.45
C SER A 348 14.97 -2.34 -1.73
N ALA A 349 14.85 -2.78 -2.99
CA ALA A 349 15.14 -4.16 -3.38
C ALA A 349 16.61 -4.59 -3.16
N GLY A 350 17.55 -3.66 -3.02
CA GLY A 350 18.95 -3.99 -2.69
C GLY A 350 19.49 -3.44 -1.38
N HIS A 351 18.74 -2.58 -0.68
CA HIS A 351 19.15 -2.02 0.61
C HIS A 351 18.23 -2.41 1.77
N GLY A 352 17.14 -3.15 1.51
CA GLY A 352 16.21 -3.60 2.55
C GLY A 352 15.11 -2.58 2.82
N MET A 353 14.67 -2.45 4.07
CA MET A 353 13.59 -1.53 4.42
C MET A 353 13.83 -0.77 5.72
N ALA A 354 13.35 0.48 5.75
CA ALA A 354 13.17 1.23 6.98
C ALA A 354 11.70 1.14 7.40
N ILE A 355 11.45 0.72 8.64
CA ILE A 355 10.11 0.54 9.21
C ILE A 355 9.84 1.64 10.22
N TYR A 356 8.73 2.35 10.04
CA TYR A 356 8.26 3.41 10.93
C TYR A 356 6.91 3.06 11.51
N VAL A 357 6.72 3.30 12.81
CA VAL A 357 5.41 3.23 13.46
C VAL A 357 4.78 4.62 13.50
N VAL A 358 3.57 4.72 12.96
CA VAL A 358 2.71 5.90 13.03
C VAL A 358 1.44 5.53 13.78
N LYS A 359 1.18 6.17 14.92
CA LYS A 359 -0.02 5.91 15.74
C LYS A 359 -1.26 6.60 15.15
N ALA A 360 -2.42 6.01 15.40
CA ALA A 360 -3.70 6.63 15.12
C ALA A 360 -3.84 7.92 15.93
N ASP A 361 -4.17 9.01 15.25
CA ASP A 361 -4.41 10.31 15.87
C ASP A 361 -5.88 10.68 15.68
N LYS A 362 -6.68 10.41 16.72
CA LYS A 362 -8.14 10.60 16.69
C LYS A 362 -8.52 12.06 16.43
N PHE A 363 -7.72 13.01 16.93
CA PHE A 363 -7.93 14.44 16.66
C PHE A 363 -7.72 14.75 15.17
N TYR A 364 -6.65 14.22 14.58
CA TYR A 364 -6.37 14.36 13.15
C TYR A 364 -7.44 13.71 12.28
N GLN A 365 -7.83 12.46 12.59
CA GLN A 365 -8.87 11.72 11.87
C GLN A 365 -10.20 12.50 11.88
N ARG A 366 -10.58 13.07 13.03
CA ARG A 366 -11.75 13.96 13.13
C ARG A 366 -11.62 15.18 12.21
N CYS A 367 -10.50 15.89 12.26
CA CYS A 367 -10.28 17.07 11.42
C CYS A 367 -10.30 16.72 9.93
N MET A 368 -9.67 15.61 9.55
CA MET A 368 -9.66 15.07 8.19
C MET A 368 -11.09 14.83 7.69
N LEU A 369 -11.93 14.13 8.45
CA LEU A 369 -13.33 13.89 8.06
C LEU A 369 -14.15 15.19 7.94
N ARG A 370 -13.91 16.18 8.81
CA ARG A 370 -14.57 17.48 8.71
C ARG A 370 -14.21 18.23 7.42
N TRP A 371 -12.95 18.17 6.99
CA TRP A 371 -12.53 18.74 5.71
C TRP A 371 -13.15 18.02 4.52
N VAL A 372 -13.23 16.69 4.57
CA VAL A 372 -13.93 15.91 3.53
C VAL A 372 -15.42 16.29 3.46
N ALA A 373 -16.11 16.31 4.59
CA ALA A 373 -17.52 16.71 4.64
C ALA A 373 -17.74 18.14 4.12
N ARG A 374 -16.83 19.05 4.48
CA ARG A 374 -16.87 20.44 4.02
C ARG A 374 -16.68 20.55 2.51
N PHE A 375 -15.73 19.81 1.92
CA PHE A 375 -15.50 19.77 0.47
C PHE A 375 -16.77 19.34 -0.27
N VAL A 376 -17.42 18.26 0.18
CA VAL A 376 -18.67 17.78 -0.42
C VAL A 376 -19.78 18.83 -0.30
N LYS A 377 -19.94 19.44 0.87
CA LYS A 377 -20.96 20.47 1.11
C LYS A 377 -20.76 21.72 0.24
N GLU A 378 -19.53 22.21 0.15
CA GLU A 378 -19.24 23.51 -0.48
C GLU A 378 -19.06 23.43 -1.99
N PHE A 379 -18.58 22.29 -2.52
CA PHE A 379 -18.26 22.15 -3.93
C PHE A 379 -19.17 21.13 -4.61
N VAL A 380 -19.11 19.87 -4.18
CA VAL A 380 -19.80 18.76 -4.87
C VAL A 380 -21.32 18.95 -4.89
N LYS A 381 -21.96 19.13 -3.73
CA LYS A 381 -23.43 19.29 -3.64
C LYS A 381 -23.96 20.57 -4.27
N ARG A 382 -23.09 21.59 -4.39
CA ARG A 382 -23.44 22.87 -5.02
C ARG A 382 -23.15 22.88 -6.52
N ASP A 383 -22.54 21.81 -7.03
CA ASP A 383 -22.06 21.71 -8.40
C ASP A 383 -21.13 22.85 -8.81
N VAL A 384 -20.30 23.32 -7.87
CA VAL A 384 -19.32 24.39 -8.08
C VAL A 384 -17.92 23.80 -7.90
N GLN A 385 -17.07 23.93 -8.93
CA GLN A 385 -15.69 23.48 -8.84
C GLN A 385 -14.94 24.21 -7.71
N PRO A 386 -14.09 23.51 -6.95
CA PRO A 386 -13.27 24.17 -5.93
C PRO A 386 -12.35 25.20 -6.59
N PRO A 387 -12.26 26.45 -6.08
CA PRO A 387 -11.28 27.40 -6.57
C PRO A 387 -9.85 26.97 -6.19
N HIS A 388 -8.84 27.63 -6.76
CA HIS A 388 -7.45 27.42 -6.34
C HIS A 388 -7.26 27.70 -4.85
N ASP A 389 -6.44 26.87 -4.20
CA ASP A 389 -6.04 27.01 -2.80
C ASP A 389 -7.21 27.06 -1.79
N PHE A 390 -8.43 26.63 -2.16
CA PHE A 390 -9.73 26.76 -1.47
C PHE A 390 -9.84 26.67 0.07
N TRP A 391 -8.85 26.15 0.80
CA TRP A 391 -8.81 26.15 2.27
C TRP A 391 -7.79 27.12 2.89
N HIS A 392 -6.97 27.81 2.10
CA HIS A 392 -5.73 28.42 2.56
C HIS A 392 -5.92 29.52 3.61
N ASP A 393 -6.96 30.34 3.50
CA ASP A 393 -7.17 31.45 4.45
C ASP A 393 -7.73 31.01 5.81
N LEU A 394 -8.08 29.74 5.96
CA LEU A 394 -8.71 29.23 7.15
C LEU A 394 -7.65 28.85 8.20
N ALA A 395 -7.57 29.60 9.30
CA ALA A 395 -6.68 29.29 10.41
C ALA A 395 -6.77 27.82 10.91
N PRO A 396 -7.96 27.20 11.02
CA PRO A 396 -8.07 25.77 11.37
C PRO A 396 -7.41 24.83 10.36
N TYR A 397 -7.43 25.17 9.06
CA TYR A 397 -6.78 24.38 8.01
C TYR A 397 -5.25 24.52 8.10
N GLN A 398 -4.78 25.73 8.38
CA GLN A 398 -3.36 26.00 8.60
C GLN A 398 -2.81 25.23 9.81
N ALA A 399 -3.60 25.08 10.88
CA ALA A 399 -3.28 24.24 12.02
C ALA A 399 -3.30 22.74 11.66
N PHE A 400 -4.26 22.30 10.84
CA PHE A 400 -4.33 20.93 10.32
C PHE A 400 -3.06 20.54 9.55
N LEU A 401 -2.57 21.39 8.63
CA LEU A 401 -1.30 21.17 7.91
C LEU A 401 -0.08 21.13 8.86
N GLY A 402 -0.10 21.96 9.91
CA GLY A 402 0.92 21.92 10.97
C GLY A 402 0.92 20.58 11.71
N HIS A 403 -0.26 20.07 12.05
CA HIS A 403 -0.43 18.77 12.72
C HIS A 403 0.00 17.61 11.82
N THR A 404 -0.31 17.65 10.50
CA THR A 404 0.19 16.65 9.53
C THR A 404 1.72 16.52 9.58
N LYS A 405 2.44 17.66 9.57
CA LYS A 405 3.92 17.67 9.68
C LYS A 405 4.40 17.14 11.03
N SER A 406 3.69 17.48 12.11
CA SER A 406 4.02 17.00 13.44
C SER A 406 3.92 15.48 13.53
N ILE A 407 2.86 14.87 12.99
CA ILE A 407 2.69 13.40 12.95
C ILE A 407 3.83 12.76 12.14
N ALA A 408 4.13 13.26 10.93
CA ALA A 408 5.21 12.72 10.11
C ALA A 408 6.57 12.75 10.83
N ARG A 409 6.88 13.86 11.53
CA ARG A 409 8.13 14.02 12.29
C ARG A 409 8.19 13.15 13.54
N LYS A 410 7.05 12.90 14.19
CA LYS A 410 6.95 12.07 15.41
C LYS A 410 6.91 10.57 15.11
N ALA A 411 6.81 10.17 13.84
CA ALA A 411 6.88 8.78 13.44
C ALA A 411 8.20 8.16 13.93
N ARG A 412 8.12 7.03 14.63
CA ARG A 412 9.29 6.37 15.22
C ARG A 412 9.80 5.33 14.24
N MET A 413 11.06 5.47 13.78
CA MET A 413 11.74 4.36 13.12
C MET A 413 11.97 3.26 14.15
N VAL A 414 11.46 2.06 13.87
CA VAL A 414 11.62 0.90 14.77
C VAL A 414 12.74 -0.02 14.32
N ASP A 415 13.06 -0.03 13.02
CA ASP A 415 14.11 -0.89 12.49
C ASP A 415 14.57 -0.50 11.08
N LEU A 416 15.78 -0.95 10.74
CA LEU A 416 16.32 -1.03 9.39
C LEU A 416 16.60 -2.51 9.09
N VAL A 417 15.70 -3.14 8.35
CA VAL A 417 15.78 -4.57 8.01
C VAL A 417 16.61 -4.72 6.73
N PRO A 418 17.60 -5.64 6.70
CA PRO A 418 18.40 -5.90 5.50
C PRO A 418 17.55 -6.47 4.35
N PRO A 419 18.05 -6.44 3.10
CA PRO A 419 17.31 -6.99 1.95
C PRO A 419 17.15 -8.51 2.08
N THR A 420 15.90 -8.96 2.19
CA THR A 420 15.53 -10.38 2.17
C THR A 420 14.88 -10.69 0.83
N VAL A 421 15.42 -11.65 0.08
CA VAL A 421 14.94 -12.00 -1.27
C VAL A 421 14.67 -13.50 -1.31
N MET A 422 13.50 -13.89 -1.82
CA MET A 422 13.19 -15.30 -2.05
C MET A 422 14.26 -15.92 -2.96
N ALA A 423 14.71 -17.13 -2.63
CA ALA A 423 15.88 -17.77 -3.26
C ALA A 423 15.78 -17.76 -4.80
N LYS A 424 14.62 -18.15 -5.34
CA LYS A 424 14.28 -18.13 -6.78
C LYS A 424 14.52 -16.78 -7.47
N HIS A 425 14.34 -15.66 -6.76
CA HIS A 425 14.43 -14.31 -7.32
C HIS A 425 15.77 -13.61 -7.05
N LYS A 426 16.68 -14.25 -6.29
CA LYS A 426 17.96 -13.69 -5.84
C LYS A 426 18.85 -13.26 -7.02
N ASP A 427 18.89 -14.08 -8.07
CA ASP A 427 19.73 -13.88 -9.26
C ASP A 427 18.99 -13.22 -10.44
N SER A 428 17.77 -12.72 -10.19
CA SER A 428 17.01 -11.99 -11.21
C SER A 428 17.81 -10.77 -11.72
N LYS A 429 17.79 -10.56 -13.04
CA LYS A 429 18.55 -9.49 -13.68
C LYS A 429 17.82 -8.16 -13.58
N PRO A 430 18.51 -7.04 -13.30
CA PRO A 430 17.90 -5.71 -13.23
C PRO A 430 17.44 -5.19 -14.60
N PHE A 431 17.95 -5.76 -15.69
CA PHE A 431 17.52 -5.43 -17.06
C PHE A 431 17.20 -6.70 -17.84
N LEU A 432 16.05 -6.70 -18.51
CA LEU A 432 15.62 -7.80 -19.37
C LEU A 432 16.32 -7.69 -20.73
N LYS A 433 16.78 -8.83 -21.26
CA LYS A 433 17.33 -8.92 -22.62
C LYS A 433 16.20 -8.86 -23.66
N GLN A 434 16.54 -8.42 -24.87
CA GLN A 434 15.59 -8.39 -25.98
C GLN A 434 15.23 -9.78 -26.51
N ASP A 435 16.10 -10.78 -26.29
CA ASP A 435 16.05 -12.09 -26.96
C ASP A 435 15.70 -13.25 -26.03
N VAL A 436 14.97 -12.98 -24.94
CA VAL A 436 14.40 -14.03 -24.10
C VAL A 436 12.88 -14.00 -24.30
N LEU A 437 12.46 -14.60 -25.40
CA LEU A 437 11.16 -15.26 -25.56
C LEU A 437 11.48 -16.67 -26.02
#